data_AF-A0A527Y3E3-F1
#
_entry.id   AF-A0A527Y3E3-F1
#
_cell.length_a   1.000
_cell.length_b   1.000
_cell.length_c   1.000
_cell.angle_alpha   90.00
_cell.angle_beta   90.00
_cell.angle_gamma   90.00
#
_symmetry.space_group_name_H-M   'P 1'
#
loop_
_entity.id
_entity.type
_entity.pdbx_description
1 polymer ?
#
loop_
_entity_poly.entity_id
_entity_poly.type
_entity_poly.pdbx_seq_one_letter_code
_entity_poly.pdbx_strand_id
1 'polypeptide(L)'
;MSAADGQKIAMRGAGYYSANTVGAKYVIDKVGDLVVEAVARMPRLADGLPFAIADFGAADGGTSMDMMRRLVGAVREREPNRAISITYTDLPHNDFST
;
A
#
# COMPACT_ATOMS: atom_id res chain seq x y z
N MET A 1 19.79 -10.93 33.80
CA MET A 1 18.59 -11.39 33.06
C MET A 1 18.67 -10.79 31.67
N SER A 2 19.00 -11.61 30.66
CA SER A 2 18.93 -11.17 29.26
C SER A 2 17.46 -11.03 28.91
N ALA A 3 17.03 -9.84 28.47
CA ALA A 3 15.72 -9.71 27.85
C ALA A 3 15.65 -10.70 26.70
N ALA A 4 14.62 -11.55 26.70
CA ALA A 4 14.33 -12.40 25.56
C ALA A 4 14.20 -11.50 24.33
N ASP A 5 14.96 -11.82 23.28
CA ASP A 5 14.75 -11.26 21.94
C ASP A 5 13.27 -11.47 21.60
N GLY A 6 12.47 -10.41 21.72
CA GLY A 6 11.10 -10.41 21.25
C GLY A 6 11.13 -10.82 19.79
N GLN A 7 10.43 -11.91 19.44
CA GLN A 7 10.36 -12.42 18.08
C GLN A 7 10.08 -11.26 17.12
N LYS A 8 11.04 -10.97 16.22
CA LYS A 8 10.83 -10.00 15.14
C LYS A 8 9.90 -10.64 14.12
N ILE A 9 8.64 -10.22 14.09
CA ILE A 9 7.64 -10.68 13.13
C ILE A 9 7.58 -9.69 11.96
N ALA A 10 8.71 -9.49 11.29
CA ALA A 10 8.82 -8.58 10.14
C ALA A 10 9.15 -9.38 8.88
N MET A 11 8.62 -8.95 7.74
CA MET A 11 9.08 -9.44 6.46
C MET A 11 10.50 -8.92 6.17
N ARG A 12 11.28 -9.70 5.41
CA ARG A 12 12.65 -9.30 5.08
C ARG A 12 12.62 -8.15 4.07
N GLY A 13 13.14 -7.00 4.47
CA GLY A 13 13.18 -5.77 3.66
C GLY A 13 14.17 -5.78 2.49
N ALA A 14 14.57 -4.58 2.06
CA ALA A 14 15.50 -4.35 0.93
C ALA A 14 15.06 -4.97 -0.40
N GLY A 15 13.74 -4.97 -0.66
CA GLY A 15 13.15 -5.56 -1.85
C GLY A 15 13.17 -7.10 -1.88
N TYR A 16 13.72 -7.76 -0.85
CA TYR A 16 13.78 -9.21 -0.79
C TYR A 16 12.38 -9.81 -0.71
N TYR A 17 11.51 -9.27 0.14
CA TYR A 17 10.15 -9.79 0.30
C TYR A 17 9.38 -9.70 -1.02
N SER A 18 9.39 -8.53 -1.66
CA SER A 18 8.71 -8.36 -2.93
C SER A 18 9.29 -9.21 -4.07
N ALA A 19 10.61 -9.41 -4.11
CA ALA A 19 11.25 -10.25 -5.13
C ALA A 19 10.93 -11.75 -4.97
N ASN A 20 10.63 -12.20 -3.76
CA ASN A 20 10.46 -13.62 -3.44
C ASN A 20 9.01 -14.03 -3.12
N THR A 21 8.08 -13.06 -3.05
CA THR A 21 6.67 -13.31 -2.68
C THR A 21 5.73 -13.13 -3.87
N VAL A 22 5.96 -13.92 -4.93
CA VAL A 22 5.15 -13.90 -6.16
C VAL A 22 3.67 -14.17 -5.89
N GLY A 23 3.36 -14.98 -4.88
CA GLY A 23 1.97 -15.30 -4.50
C GLY A 23 1.18 -14.08 -4.04
N ALA A 24 1.78 -13.21 -3.21
CA ALA A 24 1.11 -11.99 -2.74
C ALA A 24 0.86 -11.02 -3.90
N LYS A 25 1.86 -10.84 -4.79
CA LYS A 25 1.70 -10.01 -5.99
C LYS A 25 0.58 -10.52 -6.88
N TYR A 26 0.53 -11.83 -7.11
CA TYR A 26 -0.53 -12.43 -7.93
C TYR A 26 -1.92 -12.13 -7.38
N VAL A 27 -2.11 -12.25 -6.06
CA VAL A 27 -3.41 -11.93 -5.44
C VAL A 27 -3.74 -10.45 -5.58
N ILE A 28 -2.80 -9.55 -5.29
CA ILE A 28 -2.98 -8.10 -5.43
C ILE A 28 -3.36 -7.73 -6.87
N ASP A 29 -2.64 -8.27 -7.84
CA ASP A 29 -2.89 -8.00 -9.26
C ASP A 29 -4.29 -8.50 -9.68
N LYS A 30 -4.74 -9.65 -9.15
CA LYS A 30 -6.08 -10.20 -9.44
C LYS A 30 -7.23 -9.40 -8.85
N VAL A 31 -7.02 -8.71 -7.73
CA VAL A 31 -8.07 -7.88 -7.10
C VAL A 31 -8.00 -6.41 -7.51
N GLY A 32 -7.04 -6.03 -8.37
CA GLY A 32 -6.84 -4.62 -8.75
C GLY A 32 -8.03 -3.95 -9.41
N ASP A 33 -8.77 -4.67 -10.27
CA ASP A 33 -9.97 -4.11 -10.92
C ASP A 33 -11.06 -3.82 -9.90
N LEU A 34 -11.25 -4.71 -8.92
CA LEU A 34 -12.21 -4.54 -7.84
C LEU A 34 -11.91 -3.27 -7.01
N VAL A 35 -10.63 -3.03 -6.71
CA VAL A 35 -10.19 -1.88 -5.92
C VAL A 35 -10.34 -0.57 -6.71
N VAL A 36 -10.00 -0.55 -8.00
CA VAL A 36 -10.18 0.61 -8.88
C VAL A 36 -11.67 0.94 -9.05
N GLU A 37 -12.51 -0.07 -9.24
CA GLU A 37 -13.96 0.11 -9.36
C GLU A 37 -14.57 0.66 -8.06
N ALA A 38 -14.08 0.23 -6.90
CA ALA A 38 -14.50 0.78 -5.63
C ALA A 38 -14.24 2.29 -5.56
N VAL A 39 -13.04 2.75 -5.98
CA VAL A 39 -12.74 4.18 -6.07
C VAL A 39 -13.72 4.90 -6.98
N ALA A 40 -14.01 4.37 -8.17
CA ALA A 40 -14.94 5.00 -9.12
C ALA A 40 -16.35 5.21 -8.51
N ARG A 41 -16.78 4.30 -7.62
CA ARG A 41 -18.07 4.35 -6.92
C ARG A 41 -18.07 5.20 -5.65
N MET A 42 -16.90 5.59 -5.12
CA MET A 42 -16.82 6.41 -3.92
C MET A 42 -17.46 7.79 -4.15
N PRO A 43 -18.19 8.32 -3.14
CA PRO A 43 -18.69 9.69 -3.20
C PRO A 43 -17.53 10.67 -3.30
N ARG A 44 -17.77 11.80 -3.96
CA ARG A 44 -16.80 12.87 -4.04
C ARG A 44 -16.49 13.41 -2.65
N LEU A 45 -15.20 13.56 -2.33
CA LEU A 45 -14.75 14.19 -1.10
C LEU A 45 -14.97 15.71 -1.15
N ALA A 46 -15.21 16.34 0.00
CA ALA A 46 -15.30 17.80 0.09
C ALA A 46 -14.02 18.48 -0.45
N ASP A 47 -14.17 19.70 -0.97
CA ASP A 47 -13.04 20.46 -1.52
C ASP A 47 -11.96 20.69 -0.46
N GLY A 48 -10.70 20.71 -0.89
CA GLY A 48 -9.54 20.91 -0.01
C GLY A 48 -9.10 19.67 0.79
N LEU A 49 -9.91 18.60 0.88
CA LEU A 49 -9.48 17.36 1.51
C LEU A 49 -8.56 16.54 0.59
N PRO A 50 -7.52 15.88 1.09
CA PRO A 50 -6.78 14.91 0.29
C PRO A 50 -7.59 13.62 0.09
N PHE A 51 -7.35 12.93 -1.02
CA PHE A 51 -7.75 11.53 -1.16
C PHE A 51 -6.68 10.67 -0.45
N ALA A 52 -7.04 10.08 0.68
CA ALA A 52 -6.12 9.29 1.49
C ALA A 52 -6.25 7.79 1.18
N ILE A 53 -5.11 7.13 0.97
CA ILE A 53 -4.98 5.69 0.77
C ILE A 53 -4.07 5.16 1.87
N ALA A 54 -4.45 4.05 2.51
CA ALA A 54 -3.65 3.38 3.52
C ALA A 54 -3.41 1.92 3.13
N ASP A 55 -2.14 1.50 3.18
CA ASP A 55 -1.71 0.11 3.01
C ASP A 55 -1.39 -0.48 4.39
N PHE A 56 -2.14 -1.49 4.80
CA PHE A 56 -2.00 -2.13 6.11
C PHE A 56 -1.26 -3.46 5.98
N GLY A 57 -0.01 -3.50 6.46
CA GLY A 57 0.89 -4.64 6.27
C GLY A 57 1.71 -4.52 4.99
N ALA A 58 2.35 -3.36 4.81
CA ALA A 58 3.06 -3.00 3.59
C ALA A 58 4.30 -3.88 3.31
N ALA A 59 4.88 -4.52 4.32
CA ALA A 59 6.22 -5.11 4.24
C ALA A 59 7.21 -4.08 3.65
N ASP A 60 7.87 -4.42 2.54
CA ASP A 60 8.78 -3.51 1.82
C ASP A 60 8.06 -2.66 0.73
N GLY A 61 6.73 -2.69 0.66
CA GLY A 61 5.89 -1.89 -0.24
C GLY A 61 5.95 -2.25 -1.73
N GLY A 62 6.93 -3.06 -2.16
CA GLY A 62 7.16 -3.34 -3.58
C GLY A 62 6.00 -4.10 -4.23
N THR A 63 5.37 -5.01 -3.49
CA THR A 63 4.29 -5.87 -4.01
C THR A 63 3.01 -5.07 -4.25
N SER A 64 2.71 -4.06 -3.41
CA SER A 64 1.51 -3.22 -3.52
C SER A 64 1.71 -1.96 -4.38
N MET A 65 2.94 -1.64 -4.79
CA MET A 65 3.26 -0.40 -5.51
C MET A 65 2.49 -0.23 -6.82
N ASP A 66 2.27 -1.31 -7.58
CA ASP A 66 1.48 -1.25 -8.82
C ASP A 66 0.00 -0.96 -8.55
N MET A 67 -0.56 -1.50 -7.46
CA MET A 67 -1.91 -1.15 -7.02
C MET A 67 -2.01 0.34 -6.69
N MET A 68 -1.02 0.88 -5.97
CA MET A 68 -0.99 2.31 -5.62
C MET A 68 -0.95 3.20 -6.87
N ARG A 69 -0.16 2.83 -7.89
CA ARG A 69 -0.15 3.53 -9.19
C ARG A 69 -1.53 3.53 -9.85
N ARG A 70 -2.20 2.39 -9.87
CA ARG A 70 -3.55 2.25 -10.46
C ARG A 70 -4.57 3.10 -9.71
N LEU A 71 -4.53 3.09 -8.39
CA LEU A 71 -5.39 3.92 -7.54
C LEU A 71 -5.18 5.42 -7.78
N VAL A 72 -3.93 5.87 -7.86
CA VAL A 72 -3.60 7.26 -8.19
C VAL A 72 -4.17 7.63 -9.57
N GLY A 73 -4.01 6.77 -10.57
CA GLY A 73 -4.58 6.97 -11.91
C GLY A 73 -6.10 7.17 -11.87
N ALA A 74 -6.82 6.25 -11.21
CA ALA A 74 -8.27 6.31 -11.08
C ALA A 74 -8.77 7.57 -10.37
N VAL A 75 -8.05 8.05 -9.34
CA VAL A 75 -8.38 9.32 -8.67
C VAL A 75 -8.12 10.50 -9.61
N ARG A 76 -7.00 10.50 -10.34
CA ARG A 76 -6.62 11.59 -11.27
C ARG A 76 -7.57 11.73 -12.46
N GLU A 77 -8.14 10.64 -12.96
CA GLU A 77 -9.16 10.67 -14.01
C GLU A 77 -10.41 11.43 -13.58
N ARG A 78 -10.79 11.35 -12.30
CA ARG A 78 -12.00 11.99 -11.76
C ARG A 78 -11.73 13.38 -11.21
N GLU A 79 -10.60 13.55 -10.54
CA GLU A 79 -10.21 14.78 -9.84
C GLU A 79 -8.72 15.11 -10.12
N PRO A 80 -8.40 15.66 -11.31
CA PRO A 80 -7.02 15.84 -11.77
C PRO A 80 -6.11 16.60 -10.80
N ASN A 81 -6.67 17.52 -10.01
CA ASN A 81 -5.92 18.39 -9.09
C ASN A 81 -6.01 17.98 -7.61
N ARG A 82 -6.69 16.88 -7.27
CA ARG A 82 -6.88 16.43 -5.88
C ARG A 82 -5.53 16.09 -5.22
N ALA A 83 -5.24 16.57 -4.01
CA ALA A 83 -4.09 16.08 -3.26
C ALA A 83 -4.28 14.60 -2.92
N ILE A 84 -3.26 13.76 -3.09
CA ILE A 84 -3.34 12.33 -2.76
C ILE A 84 -2.29 12.03 -1.70
N SER A 85 -2.70 11.38 -0.61
CA SER A 85 -1.80 10.89 0.44
C SER A 85 -1.80 9.37 0.44
N ILE A 86 -0.62 8.76 0.43
CA ILE A 86 -0.46 7.31 0.55
C ILE A 86 0.31 7.04 1.83
N THR A 87 -0.28 6.25 2.72
CA THR A 87 0.31 5.88 4.00
C THR A 87 0.59 4.38 4.01
N TYR A 88 1.85 4.01 3.97
CA TYR A 88 2.28 2.63 4.21
C TYR A 88 2.39 2.40 5.72
N THR A 89 1.73 1.36 6.21
CA THR A 89 1.73 1.00 7.62
C THR A 89 2.18 -0.44 7.80
N ASP A 90 3.00 -0.67 8.83
CA ASP A 90 3.44 -1.98 9.24
C ASP A 90 3.87 -1.92 10.71
N LEU A 91 4.30 -3.05 11.27
CA LEU A 91 4.79 -3.14 12.64
C LEU A 91 6.07 -2.32 12.83
N PRO A 92 6.37 -1.85 14.06
CA PRO A 92 7.49 -0.93 14.33
C PRO A 92 8.88 -1.41 13.88
N HIS A 93 9.08 -2.71 13.77
CA HIS A 93 10.35 -3.33 13.36
C HIS A 93 10.48 -3.55 11.85
N ASN A 94 9.47 -3.17 11.06
CA ASN A 94 9.53 -3.30 9.61
C ASN A 94 10.64 -2.41 9.04
N ASP A 95 11.22 -2.82 7.91
CA ASP A 95 12.20 -2.03 7.20
C ASP A 95 11.50 -0.99 6.33
N PHE A 96 11.37 0.23 6.86
CA PHE A 96 10.83 1.39 6.13
C PHE A 96 11.90 2.20 5.40
N SER A 97 13.16 1.77 5.41
CA SER A 97 14.27 2.54 4.85
C SER A 97 14.52 2.29 3.36
N THR A 98 13.81 1.33 2.78
CA THR A 98 13.96 0.84 1.40
C THR A 98 12.79 1.23 0.52
#